data_AF-A0A9P7ZF54-F1
#
_entry.id   AF-A0A9P7ZF54-F1
#
_cell.length_a   1.000
_cell.length_b   1.000
_cell.length_c   1.000
_cell.angle_alpha   90.00
_cell.angle_beta   90.00
_cell.angle_gamma   90.00
#
_symmetry.space_group_name_H-M   'P 1'
#
loop_
_entity.id
_entity.type
_entity.pdbx_description
1 polymer ?
#
loop_
_entity_poly.entity_id
_entity_poly.type
_entity_poly.pdbx_seq_one_letter_code
_entity_poly.pdbx_strand_id
1 'polypeptide(L)'
;LILRNLDHAFDLPLTSVSAPKAYWIDNHTYSSTFIAFKPSQRLWDKASGPMLSVPADTYDMDIMNRLFHDTFEELPGTYGTLNSHWEDNNTPTWFTSGEHQRVKPTLDEDLRELFTRVHVLHFTAVGKPWMYDVEELWARRPEAYPILIEQWAFWRTSALQLCPSGIIDHV
;
A
#
# COMPACT_ATOMS: atom_id res chain seq x y z
N LEU A 1 5.94 2.40 2.14
CA LEU A 1 6.71 3.65 2.24
C LEU A 1 5.75 4.78 2.58
N ILE A 2 6.04 5.50 3.66
CA ILE A 2 5.22 6.61 4.11
C ILE A 2 5.65 7.84 3.30
N LEU A 3 4.72 8.45 2.57
CA LEU A 3 4.99 9.61 1.70
C LEU A 3 4.47 10.93 2.28
N ARG A 4 3.57 10.85 3.28
CA ARG A 4 2.94 12.01 3.94
C ARG A 4 2.82 11.75 5.43
N ASN A 5 2.71 12.83 6.20
CA ASN A 5 2.46 12.75 7.64
C ASN A 5 1.19 11.93 7.92
N LEU A 6 1.23 11.06 8.93
CA LEU A 6 0.13 10.17 9.31
C LEU A 6 -0.45 10.51 10.68
N ASP A 7 -0.10 11.65 11.28
CA ASP A 7 -0.52 11.96 12.66
C ASP A 7 -2.04 12.06 12.77
N HIS A 8 -2.69 12.54 11.71
CA HIS A 8 -4.15 12.59 11.59
C HIS A 8 -4.81 11.20 11.64
N ALA A 9 -4.07 10.11 11.39
CA ALA A 9 -4.60 8.75 11.54
C ALA A 9 -4.88 8.41 13.02
N PHE A 10 -4.26 9.11 13.97
CA PHE A 10 -4.54 8.95 15.40
C PHE A 10 -5.80 9.69 15.87
N ASP A 11 -6.33 10.59 15.05
CA ASP A 11 -7.61 11.27 15.31
C ASP A 11 -8.82 10.47 14.80
N LEU A 12 -8.58 9.38 14.08
CA LEU A 12 -9.64 8.49 13.59
C LEU A 12 -10.38 7.83 14.76
N PRO A 13 -11.72 7.67 14.67
CA PRO A 13 -12.49 7.05 15.72
C PRO A 13 -12.02 5.61 15.95
N LEU A 14 -11.39 5.37 17.10
CA LEU A 14 -10.79 4.09 17.48
C LEU A 14 -11.83 3.04 17.97
N THR A 15 -13.06 3.10 17.46
CA THR A 15 -14.17 2.24 17.88
C THR A 15 -14.16 0.87 17.20
N SER A 16 -13.40 0.70 16.13
CA SER A 16 -13.28 -0.53 15.34
C SER A 16 -11.85 -0.72 14.79
N VAL A 17 -11.66 -1.78 14.01
CA VAL A 17 -10.44 -1.98 13.20
C VAL A 17 -10.69 -1.27 11.86
N SER A 18 -9.77 -0.44 11.40
CA SER A 18 -9.89 0.29 10.14
C SER A 18 -8.81 -0.13 9.15
N ALA A 19 -9.16 -0.29 7.89
CA ALA A 19 -8.25 -0.70 6.82
C ALA A 19 -8.72 -0.18 5.45
N PRO A 20 -7.82 0.05 4.48
CA PRO A 20 -8.22 0.35 3.11
C PRO A 20 -8.65 -0.93 2.38
N LYS A 21 -9.47 -0.79 1.34
CA LYS A 21 -9.81 -1.93 0.46
C LYS A 21 -8.61 -2.44 -0.32
N ALA A 22 -8.54 -3.75 -0.51
CA ALA A 22 -7.67 -4.43 -1.46
C ALA A 22 -8.25 -4.33 -2.88
N TYR A 23 -8.38 -3.10 -3.39
CA TYR A 23 -9.09 -2.77 -4.64
C TYR A 23 -8.54 -3.48 -5.90
N TRP A 24 -7.35 -4.06 -5.83
CA TRP A 24 -6.73 -4.86 -6.89
C TRP A 24 -7.22 -6.31 -6.94
N ILE A 25 -7.91 -6.77 -5.90
CA ILE A 25 -8.55 -8.09 -5.83
C ILE A 25 -10.03 -7.94 -6.16
N ASP A 26 -10.74 -7.16 -5.34
CA ASP A 26 -12.16 -6.86 -5.49
C ASP A 26 -12.56 -5.62 -4.64
N ASN A 27 -13.85 -5.27 -4.62
CA ASN A 27 -14.39 -4.10 -3.90
C ASN A 27 -14.95 -4.40 -2.49
N HIS A 28 -14.82 -5.63 -1.98
CA HIS A 28 -15.33 -6.09 -0.69
C HIS A 28 -14.22 -6.55 0.27
N THR A 29 -13.05 -6.89 -0.25
CA THR A 29 -11.90 -7.35 0.52
C THR A 29 -11.10 -6.15 1.06
N TYR A 30 -10.75 -6.20 2.35
CA TYR A 30 -9.87 -5.22 2.99
C TYR A 30 -8.40 -5.68 2.94
N SER A 31 -7.48 -4.74 2.76
CA SER A 31 -6.05 -5.02 2.75
C SER A 31 -5.45 -4.92 4.15
N SER A 32 -4.54 -5.84 4.48
CA SER A 32 -3.73 -5.79 5.70
C SER A 32 -2.50 -4.90 5.58
N THR A 33 -2.28 -4.25 4.43
CA THR A 33 -1.13 -3.35 4.20
C THR A 33 -1.04 -2.21 5.21
N PHE A 34 -2.19 -1.70 5.66
CA PHE A 34 -2.29 -0.65 6.67
C PHE A 34 -3.53 -0.89 7.52
N ILE A 35 -3.36 -1.01 8.83
CA ILE A 35 -4.45 -1.25 9.77
C ILE A 35 -4.32 -0.25 10.91
N ALA A 36 -5.37 0.51 11.17
CA ALA A 36 -5.50 1.33 12.37
C ALA A 36 -6.44 0.63 13.35
N PHE A 37 -6.02 0.45 14.59
CA PHE A 37 -6.85 -0.20 15.62
C PHE A 37 -6.42 0.24 17.01
N LYS A 38 -7.34 0.10 17.97
CA LYS A 38 -7.03 0.26 19.40
C LYS A 38 -6.79 -1.10 20.04
N PRO A 39 -5.57 -1.41 20.50
CA PRO A 39 -5.29 -2.66 21.18
C PRO A 39 -6.24 -2.89 22.37
N SER A 40 -6.76 -4.11 22.48
CA SER A 40 -7.58 -4.55 23.62
C SER A 40 -7.53 -6.07 23.77
N GLN A 41 -7.77 -6.57 24.98
CA GLN A 41 -7.84 -8.01 25.24
C GLN A 41 -8.87 -8.70 24.34
N ARG A 42 -10.04 -8.08 24.14
CA ARG A 42 -11.10 -8.60 23.27
C ARG A 42 -10.63 -8.79 21.82
N LEU A 43 -9.89 -7.82 21.25
CA LEU A 43 -9.35 -7.95 19.90
C LEU A 43 -8.26 -9.02 19.83
N TRP A 44 -7.40 -9.09 20.85
CA TRP A 44 -6.37 -10.12 20.94
C TRP A 44 -6.97 -11.52 20.99
N ASP A 45 -7.96 -11.76 21.85
CA ASP A 45 -8.61 -13.08 21.97
C ASP A 45 -9.29 -13.49 20.65
N LYS A 46 -9.90 -12.53 19.95
CA LYS A 46 -10.50 -12.74 18.63
C LYS A 46 -9.47 -13.08 17.55
N ALA A 47 -8.31 -12.42 17.55
CA ALA A 47 -7.27 -12.61 16.54
C ALA A 47 -6.36 -13.83 16.81
N SER A 48 -6.03 -14.11 18.07
CA SER A 48 -5.07 -15.15 18.47
C SER A 48 -5.63 -16.57 18.39
N GLY A 49 -6.93 -16.75 18.63
CA GLY A 49 -7.57 -18.08 18.55
C GLY A 49 -7.37 -18.77 17.19
N PRO A 50 -7.71 -18.13 16.07
CA PRO A 50 -7.49 -18.69 14.73
C PRO A 50 -6.02 -18.94 14.36
N MET A 51 -5.07 -18.25 15.01
CA MET A 51 -3.64 -18.41 14.75
C MET A 51 -3.08 -19.76 15.25
N LEU A 52 -3.81 -20.46 16.12
CA LEU A 52 -3.39 -21.77 16.64
C LEU A 52 -3.44 -22.89 15.59
N SER A 53 -4.19 -22.70 14.51
CA SER A 53 -4.29 -23.66 13.40
C SER A 53 -4.67 -22.94 12.11
N VAL A 54 -3.65 -22.37 11.45
CA VAL A 54 -3.80 -21.68 10.16
C VAL A 54 -3.41 -22.66 9.05
N PRO A 55 -4.28 -22.90 8.05
CA PRO A 55 -3.91 -23.68 6.86
C PRO A 55 -2.71 -23.07 6.13
N ALA A 56 -1.92 -23.89 5.41
CA ALA A 56 -0.69 -23.44 4.76
C ALA A 56 -0.90 -22.29 3.76
N ASP A 57 -2.05 -22.25 3.07
CA ASP A 57 -2.39 -21.24 2.06
C ASP A 57 -3.28 -20.13 2.62
N THR A 58 -3.15 -19.80 3.90
CA THR A 58 -3.91 -18.72 4.55
C THR A 58 -2.95 -17.62 5.01
N TYR A 59 -3.15 -16.43 4.47
CA TYR A 59 -2.34 -15.25 4.77
C TYR A 59 -3.04 -14.35 5.79
N ASP A 60 -2.32 -13.37 6.32
CA ASP A 60 -2.85 -12.44 7.33
C ASP A 60 -4.10 -11.69 6.85
N MET A 61 -4.17 -11.31 5.58
CA MET A 61 -5.33 -10.67 4.98
C MET A 61 -6.58 -11.58 4.97
N ASP A 62 -6.42 -12.89 4.73
CA ASP A 62 -7.52 -13.85 4.76
C ASP A 62 -8.10 -14.00 6.17
N ILE A 63 -7.21 -14.13 7.16
CA ILE A 63 -7.58 -14.22 8.58
C ILE A 63 -8.32 -12.96 9.00
N MET A 64 -7.78 -11.81 8.65
CA MET A 64 -8.31 -10.52 9.01
C MET A 64 -9.71 -10.29 8.41
N ASN A 65 -9.91 -10.55 7.11
CA ASN A 65 -11.23 -10.41 6.49
C ASN A 65 -12.22 -11.40 7.10
N ARG A 66 -11.85 -12.66 7.30
CA ARG A 66 -12.73 -13.64 7.98
C ARG A 66 -13.18 -13.17 9.38
N LEU A 67 -12.30 -12.49 10.12
CA LEU A 67 -12.59 -12.06 11.49
C LEU A 67 -13.34 -10.71 11.54
N PHE A 68 -12.99 -9.77 10.68
CA PHE A 68 -13.34 -8.36 10.86
C PHE A 68 -14.10 -7.74 9.69
N HIS A 69 -14.37 -8.48 8.60
CA HIS A 69 -15.04 -7.96 7.39
C HIS A 69 -16.24 -7.05 7.70
N ASP A 70 -17.17 -7.50 8.53
CA ASP A 70 -18.41 -6.75 8.85
C ASP A 70 -18.21 -5.62 9.88
N THR A 71 -17.00 -5.51 10.44
CA THR A 71 -16.65 -4.54 11.48
C THR A 71 -15.60 -3.54 11.02
N PHE A 72 -15.13 -3.63 9.78
CA PHE A 72 -14.15 -2.70 9.26
C PHE A 72 -14.74 -1.31 9.08
N GLU A 73 -13.99 -0.31 9.54
CA GLU A 73 -14.13 1.04 9.05
C GLU A 73 -13.19 1.23 7.85
N GLU A 74 -13.76 1.60 6.69
CA GLU A 74 -12.99 1.75 5.46
C GLU A 74 -12.09 2.99 5.52
N LEU A 75 -10.79 2.78 5.37
CA LEU A 75 -9.83 3.86 5.14
C LEU A 75 -9.75 4.17 3.64
N PRO A 76 -9.47 5.44 3.26
CA PRO A 76 -9.21 5.79 1.87
C PRO A 76 -8.10 4.94 1.24
N GLY A 77 -8.21 4.65 -0.05
CA GLY A 77 -7.19 3.89 -0.80
C GLY A 77 -5.79 4.52 -0.81
N THR A 78 -5.67 5.80 -0.40
CA THR A 78 -4.40 6.50 -0.21
C THR A 78 -3.52 5.93 0.91
N TYR A 79 -4.09 5.13 1.83
CA TYR A 79 -3.36 4.42 2.90
C TYR A 79 -2.82 3.04 2.47
N GLY A 80 -3.01 2.65 1.20
CA GLY A 80 -2.56 1.37 0.68
C GLY A 80 -2.42 1.37 -0.84
N THR A 81 -1.85 2.44 -1.40
CA THR A 81 -1.74 2.59 -2.86
C THR A 81 -0.59 1.73 -3.40
N LEU A 82 -0.89 0.88 -4.38
CA LEU A 82 0.12 0.03 -5.02
C LEU A 82 1.05 0.85 -5.93
N ASN A 83 2.34 0.57 -5.88
CA ASN A 83 3.30 1.22 -6.78
C ASN A 83 3.22 0.69 -8.23
N SER A 84 2.58 -0.45 -8.47
CA SER A 84 2.40 -1.01 -9.81
C SER A 84 1.56 -0.12 -10.73
N HIS A 85 0.80 0.85 -10.20
CA HIS A 85 0.12 1.86 -11.01
C HIS A 85 1.07 2.67 -11.90
N TRP A 86 2.28 2.94 -11.43
CA TRP A 86 3.32 3.62 -12.22
C TRP A 86 4.15 2.65 -13.07
N GLU A 87 4.06 1.34 -12.83
CA GLU A 87 4.61 0.32 -13.74
C GLU A 87 3.69 0.13 -14.95
N ASP A 88 2.39 0.03 -14.70
CA ASP A 88 1.36 -0.29 -15.70
C ASP A 88 0.75 0.96 -16.37
N ASN A 89 1.19 2.16 -15.98
CA ASN A 89 0.66 3.43 -16.46
C ASN A 89 -0.87 3.56 -16.31
N ASN A 90 -1.40 3.22 -15.13
CA ASN A 90 -2.83 3.27 -14.83
C ASN A 90 -3.13 3.88 -13.46
N THR A 91 -4.41 4.13 -13.16
CA THR A 91 -4.86 4.65 -11.86
C THR A 91 -5.78 3.67 -11.15
N PRO A 92 -5.79 3.62 -9.81
CA PRO A 92 -6.70 2.76 -9.07
C PRO A 92 -8.16 3.19 -9.19
N THR A 93 -9.08 2.26 -8.96
CA THR A 93 -10.54 2.49 -9.06
C THR A 93 -11.08 3.52 -8.07
N TRP A 94 -10.42 3.69 -6.92
CA TRP A 94 -10.77 4.72 -5.93
C TRP A 94 -10.29 6.12 -6.32
N PHE A 95 -9.39 6.23 -7.31
CA PHE A 95 -8.86 7.52 -7.75
C PHE A 95 -9.77 8.14 -8.80
N THR A 96 -10.29 9.33 -8.48
CA THR A 96 -10.98 10.20 -9.43
C THR A 96 -10.21 11.52 -9.56
N SER A 97 -9.67 11.79 -10.75
CA SER A 97 -9.31 13.14 -11.19
C SER A 97 -10.60 13.96 -11.37
N GLY A 98 -10.57 15.29 -11.26
CA GLY A 98 -11.76 16.15 -11.37
C GLY A 98 -12.71 15.87 -12.57
N GLU A 99 -13.99 16.24 -12.36
CA GLU A 99 -15.20 16.25 -13.23
C GLU A 99 -15.54 15.11 -14.22
N HIS A 100 -14.73 14.09 -14.42
CA HIS A 100 -15.13 12.99 -15.30
C HIS A 100 -14.89 11.61 -14.68
N GLN A 101 -15.98 10.90 -14.38
CA GLN A 101 -16.02 9.44 -14.45
C GLN A 101 -15.65 9.07 -15.90
N ARG A 102 -14.42 8.56 -16.09
CA ARG A 102 -13.72 8.53 -17.40
C ARG A 102 -14.06 7.31 -18.26
N VAL A 103 -14.03 7.55 -19.57
CA VAL A 103 -13.84 6.57 -20.66
C VAL A 103 -12.55 6.90 -21.47
N LYS A 104 -11.57 7.59 -20.86
CA LYS A 104 -10.34 8.06 -21.54
C LYS A 104 -9.06 7.41 -20.96
N PRO A 105 -7.97 7.29 -21.74
CA PRO A 105 -6.69 6.79 -21.26
C PRO A 105 -6.16 7.63 -20.08
N THR A 106 -5.39 6.99 -19.20
CA THR A 106 -4.67 7.65 -18.11
C THR A 106 -3.71 8.69 -18.70
N LEU A 107 -3.81 9.94 -18.25
CA LEU A 107 -2.95 11.03 -18.65
C LEU A 107 -1.78 11.12 -17.65
N ASP A 108 -0.62 11.60 -18.11
CA ASP A 108 0.54 11.86 -17.25
C ASP A 108 0.21 12.69 -16.00
N GLU A 109 -0.71 13.65 -16.14
CA GLU A 109 -1.19 14.48 -15.03
C GLU A 109 -1.89 13.67 -13.94
N ASP A 110 -2.58 12.59 -14.29
CA ASP A 110 -3.29 11.74 -13.33
C ASP A 110 -2.31 10.93 -12.49
N LEU A 111 -1.25 10.38 -13.10
CA LEU A 111 -0.23 9.62 -12.38
C LEU A 111 0.56 10.52 -11.43
N ARG A 112 0.80 11.78 -11.83
CA ARG A 112 1.37 12.80 -10.95
C ARG A 112 0.42 13.16 -9.82
N GLU A 113 -0.83 13.47 -10.14
CA GLU A 113 -1.84 13.82 -9.14
C GLU A 113 -2.08 12.68 -8.14
N LEU A 114 -2.21 11.45 -8.62
CA LEU A 114 -2.29 10.24 -7.79
C LEU A 114 -1.14 10.22 -6.79
N PHE A 115 0.09 10.40 -7.24
CA PHE A 115 1.27 10.36 -6.37
C PHE A 115 1.23 11.45 -5.29
N THR A 116 0.69 12.63 -5.60
CA THR A 116 0.56 13.69 -4.59
C THR A 116 -0.38 13.34 -3.45
N ARG A 117 -1.39 12.49 -3.70
CA ARG A 117 -2.44 12.09 -2.76
C ARG A 117 -2.09 10.85 -1.93
N VAL A 118 -1.05 10.10 -2.28
CA VAL A 118 -0.68 8.86 -1.57
C VAL A 118 -0.10 9.18 -0.19
N HIS A 119 -0.66 8.56 0.86
CA HIS A 119 -0.09 8.58 2.21
C HIS A 119 0.88 7.43 2.42
N VAL A 120 0.47 6.22 2.01
CA VAL A 120 1.26 5.00 2.15
C VAL A 120 1.32 4.28 0.80
N LEU A 121 2.53 4.19 0.27
CA LEU A 121 2.85 3.47 -0.96
C LEU A 121 3.27 2.02 -0.64
N HIS A 122 2.68 1.05 -1.31
CA HIS A 122 2.97 -0.38 -1.14
C HIS A 122 3.69 -0.95 -2.37
N PHE A 123 4.85 -1.59 -2.15
CA PHE A 123 5.68 -2.13 -3.24
C PHE A 123 5.22 -3.54 -3.64
N THR A 124 4.62 -3.66 -4.83
CA THR A 124 4.09 -4.89 -5.45
C THR A 124 4.51 -5.10 -6.90
N ALA A 125 5.09 -4.09 -7.54
CA ALA A 125 5.58 -4.12 -8.92
C ALA A 125 6.71 -5.15 -9.13
N VAL A 126 7.64 -4.87 -10.04
CA VAL A 126 8.96 -5.51 -10.31
C VAL A 126 9.60 -6.29 -9.16
N GLY A 127 9.39 -5.86 -7.92
CA GLY A 127 9.71 -6.62 -6.73
C GLY A 127 9.66 -5.74 -5.48
N LYS A 128 10.58 -6.02 -4.57
CA LYS A 128 10.80 -5.25 -3.35
C LYS A 128 11.99 -4.31 -3.56
N PRO A 129 11.98 -3.12 -2.95
CA PRO A 129 12.96 -2.07 -3.26
C PRO A 129 14.40 -2.36 -2.84
N TRP A 130 14.62 -3.37 -1.99
CA TRP A 130 15.96 -3.87 -1.65
C TRP A 130 16.52 -4.88 -2.65
N MET A 131 15.72 -5.41 -3.58
CA MET A 131 16.16 -6.46 -4.51
C MET A 131 16.95 -5.95 -5.71
N TYR A 132 16.69 -4.71 -6.13
CA TYR A 132 17.31 -4.09 -7.30
C TYR A 132 17.71 -2.66 -6.97
N ASP A 133 18.80 -2.18 -7.54
CA ASP A 133 19.09 -0.74 -7.57
C ASP A 133 18.26 -0.01 -8.64
N VAL A 134 18.40 1.31 -8.72
CA VAL A 134 17.62 2.13 -9.68
C VAL A 134 18.00 1.86 -11.14
N GLU A 135 19.25 1.50 -11.44
CA GLU A 135 19.71 1.22 -12.80
C GLU A 135 19.16 -0.14 -13.27
N GLU A 136 19.21 -1.15 -12.41
CA GLU A 136 18.61 -2.46 -12.61
C GLU A 136 17.09 -2.37 -12.76
N LEU A 137 16.43 -1.54 -11.94
CA LEU A 137 14.99 -1.29 -12.07
C LEU A 137 14.66 -0.69 -13.44
N TRP A 138 15.39 0.35 -13.85
CA TRP A 138 15.21 0.98 -15.15
C TRP A 138 15.39 -0.02 -16.29
N ALA A 139 16.45 -0.82 -16.25
CA ALA A 139 16.70 -1.85 -17.25
C ALA A 139 15.58 -2.90 -17.32
N ARG A 140 14.95 -3.21 -16.17
CA ARG A 140 13.82 -4.16 -16.09
C ARG A 140 12.49 -3.55 -16.53
N ARG A 141 12.31 -2.24 -16.39
CA ARG A 141 11.09 -1.50 -16.72
C ARG A 141 11.38 -0.18 -17.43
N PRO A 142 11.89 -0.23 -18.67
CA PRO A 142 12.24 0.98 -19.41
C PRO A 142 11.02 1.83 -19.77
N GLU A 143 9.82 1.23 -19.85
CA GLU A 143 8.57 1.89 -20.22
C GLU A 143 7.70 2.31 -19.01
N ALA A 144 8.16 2.05 -17.78
CA ALA A 144 7.43 2.46 -16.59
C ALA A 144 7.45 3.98 -16.44
N TYR A 145 6.41 4.53 -15.81
CA TYR A 145 6.34 5.94 -15.52
C TYR A 145 7.53 6.37 -14.65
N PRO A 146 8.19 7.51 -14.93
CA PRO A 146 9.40 7.94 -14.20
C PRO A 146 9.26 7.99 -12.67
N ILE A 147 8.06 8.29 -12.15
CA ILE A 147 7.80 8.28 -10.70
C ILE A 147 8.06 6.91 -10.07
N LEU A 148 7.94 5.79 -10.80
CA LEU A 148 8.31 4.47 -10.26
C LEU A 148 9.78 4.44 -9.83
N ILE A 149 10.67 5.04 -10.62
CA ILE A 149 12.10 5.14 -10.31
C ILE A 149 12.31 6.08 -9.12
N GLU A 150 11.61 7.22 -9.09
CA GLU A 150 11.67 8.17 -7.97
C GLU A 150 11.26 7.52 -6.65
N GLN A 151 10.19 6.71 -6.65
CA GLN A 151 9.73 5.95 -5.48
C GLN A 151 10.79 4.97 -4.98
N TRP A 152 11.48 4.30 -5.91
CA TRP A 152 12.54 3.33 -5.60
C TRP A 152 13.78 4.02 -5.02
N ALA A 153 14.23 5.09 -5.69
CA ALA A 153 15.34 5.93 -5.25
C ALA A 153 15.08 6.50 -3.86
N PHE A 154 13.85 6.98 -3.60
CA PHE A 154 13.46 7.52 -2.30
C PHE A 154 13.52 6.46 -1.20
N TRP A 155 13.01 5.25 -1.45
CA TRP A 155 13.12 4.16 -0.48
C TRP A 155 14.57 3.78 -0.19
N ARG A 156 15.39 3.58 -1.24
CA ARG A 156 16.79 3.13 -1.10
C ARG A 156 17.67 4.18 -0.43
N THR A 157 17.51 5.45 -0.81
CA THR A 157 18.20 6.57 -0.16
C THR A 157 17.83 6.63 1.33
N SER A 158 16.55 6.51 1.66
CA SER A 158 16.08 6.52 3.05
C SER A 158 16.63 5.32 3.84
N ALA A 159 16.66 4.13 3.24
CA ALA A 159 17.21 2.94 3.87
C ALA A 159 18.72 3.06 4.12
N LEU A 160 19.50 3.59 3.18
CA LEU A 160 20.94 3.85 3.38
C LEU A 160 21.21 4.83 4.53
N GLN A 161 20.33 5.80 4.74
CA GLN A 161 20.47 6.82 5.78
C GLN A 161 20.02 6.33 7.17
N LEU A 162 18.98 5.50 7.23
CA LEU A 162 18.27 5.19 8.47
C LEU A 162 18.44 3.75 8.94
N CYS A 163 18.71 2.81 8.04
CA CYS A 163 18.80 1.39 8.37
C CYS A 163 20.25 0.96 8.65
N PRO A 164 20.46 -0.18 9.34
CA PRO A 164 21.79 -0.76 9.52
C PRO A 164 22.49 -1.02 8.18
N SER A 165 23.82 -0.88 8.18
CA SER A 165 24.65 -1.16 7.01
C SER A 165 24.58 -2.64 6.59
N GLY A 166 24.80 -2.90 5.30
CA GLY A 166 24.82 -4.26 4.73
C GLY A 166 23.46 -4.79 4.24
N ILE A 167 22.38 -4.01 4.34
CA ILE A 167 21.08 -4.34 3.74
C ILE A 167 21.06 -3.97 2.25
N ILE A 168 21.61 -2.79 1.93
CA ILE A 168 21.86 -2.26 0.60
C ILE A 168 23.14 -1.41 0.67
N ASP A 169 23.80 -1.20 -0.46
CA ASP A 169 25.10 -0.55 -0.60
C ASP A 169 25.07 0.69 -1.51
N HIS A 170 24.10 0.77 -2.42
CA HIS A 170 23.86 1.93 -3.29
C HIS A 170 22.37 2.13 -3.56
N VAL A 171 22.06 3.28 -4.18
CA VAL A 171 20.71 3.64 -4.63
C VAL A 171 20.44 2.98 -5.97
#